data_AF-A0A7W7HMC8-F1
#
_entry.id   AF-A0A7W7HMC8-F1
#
_cell.length_a   1.000
_cell.length_b   1.000
_cell.length_c   1.000
_cell.angle_alpha   90.00
_cell.angle_beta   90.00
_cell.angle_gamma   90.00
#
_symmetry.space_group_name_H-M   'P 1'
#
loop_
_entity.id
_entity.type
_entity.pdbx_description
1 polymer ?
#
loop_
_entity_poly.entity_id
_entity_poly.type
_entity_poly.pdbx_seq_one_letter_code
_entity_poly.pdbx_strand_id
1 'polypeptide(L)'
;MSFIDLTRSIERQRFFDGQRLFAEDLQQIEGFNREMRWLHNQSLHQPGIGNGFAVTGRKGDREVVAGAGYAIDDLGREIVLTTSRTLPVPPVAGDSTGQARRFVLTIAYPGDADLEEVELRQGICDTRGAVRLREEPIFCWAALNPDGSPAEDAAEILSGRRTVLAEIAVRDCKLDRDLGIVQRRNARPTGMPRIACGVATPTAWTEWNPWEKDADIALPLRDRRLYRLVGGVQADIPTGAGGFLATPGYLARIDGPRRMTAIRKPDGEVVEAAEELPLEAVVLDGQLSITDAGPAGFVAQVLVLRFDTGSTDQSPPKEILVPDDELDLLAMLTAWQVGWLGFEG
;
A
#
# COMPACT_ATOMS: atom_id res chain seq x y z
N MET A 1 -19.39 18.46 10.06
CA MET A 1 -20.65 18.39 10.84
C MET A 1 -20.82 16.94 11.25
N SER A 2 -21.04 16.69 12.53
CA SER A 2 -21.11 15.35 13.12
C SER A 2 -22.38 14.63 12.67
N PHE A 3 -22.27 13.44 12.07
CA PHE A 3 -23.41 12.58 11.70
C PHE A 3 -24.32 12.26 12.90
N ILE A 4 -23.84 12.44 14.12
CA ILE A 4 -24.58 12.18 15.37
C ILE A 4 -25.57 13.32 15.70
N ASP A 5 -25.43 14.51 15.12
CA ASP A 5 -26.30 15.66 15.43
C ASP A 5 -27.62 15.68 14.61
N LEU A 6 -27.76 14.79 13.61
CA LEU A 6 -28.94 14.68 12.76
C LEU A 6 -29.79 13.42 13.00
N THR A 7 -29.35 12.48 13.84
CA THR A 7 -30.12 11.27 14.13
C THR A 7 -31.27 11.58 15.09
N ARG A 8 -32.40 12.05 14.53
CA ARG A 8 -33.69 11.46 14.91
C ARG A 8 -33.52 9.94 14.78
N SER A 9 -34.01 9.18 15.74
CA SER A 9 -33.97 7.71 15.70
C SER A 9 -34.39 7.16 14.33
N ILE A 10 -33.77 6.07 13.88
CA ILE A 10 -34.24 5.37 12.67
C ILE A 10 -35.63 4.78 12.97
N GLU A 11 -36.64 5.25 12.25
CA GLU A 11 -38.05 4.91 12.49
C GLU A 11 -38.56 3.91 11.45
N ARG A 12 -39.14 2.81 11.92
CA ARG A 12 -39.76 1.80 11.05
C ARG A 12 -41.23 2.14 10.80
N GLN A 13 -41.62 2.24 9.54
CA GLN A 13 -43.02 2.47 9.17
C GLN A 13 -43.92 1.31 9.64
N ARG A 14 -45.07 1.68 10.23
CA ARG A 14 -46.13 0.75 10.65
C ARG A 14 -47.42 1.10 9.93
N PHE A 15 -48.08 0.09 9.38
CA PHE A 15 -49.41 0.22 8.77
C PHE A 15 -50.52 -0.28 9.70
N PHE A 16 -51.73 0.23 9.52
CA PHE A 16 -52.92 -0.24 10.22
C PHE A 16 -54.14 -0.34 9.28
N ASP A 17 -55.13 -1.14 9.67
CA ASP A 17 -56.31 -1.41 8.85
C ASP A 17 -57.12 -0.14 8.60
N GLY A 18 -57.50 0.07 7.34
CA GLY A 18 -58.23 1.27 6.91
C GLY A 18 -57.35 2.51 6.70
N GLN A 19 -56.03 2.43 6.88
CA GLN A 19 -55.10 3.51 6.53
C GLN A 19 -55.08 3.74 5.02
N ARG A 20 -55.19 5.02 4.61
CA ARG A 20 -54.91 5.44 3.24
C ARG A 20 -53.40 5.54 3.04
N LEU A 21 -52.87 4.87 2.02
CA LEU A 21 -51.46 4.94 1.65
C LEU A 21 -51.16 6.19 0.80
N PHE A 22 -50.09 6.90 1.14
CA PHE A 22 -49.54 8.00 0.38
C PHE A 22 -48.20 7.61 -0.26
N ALA A 23 -47.77 8.36 -1.27
CA ALA A 23 -46.46 8.14 -1.88
C ALA A 23 -45.31 8.28 -0.85
N GLU A 24 -45.47 9.21 0.10
CA GLU A 24 -44.53 9.41 1.19
C GLU A 24 -44.34 8.16 2.06
N ASP A 25 -45.40 7.40 2.35
CA ASP A 25 -45.29 6.16 3.13
C ASP A 25 -44.34 5.15 2.44
N LEU A 26 -44.43 5.04 1.11
CA LEU A 26 -43.60 4.12 0.32
C LEU A 26 -42.16 4.64 0.19
N GLN A 27 -41.99 5.96 0.03
CA GLN A 27 -40.67 6.58 -0.01
C GLN A 27 -39.93 6.42 1.33
N GLN A 28 -40.65 6.52 2.45
CA GLN A 28 -40.09 6.30 3.78
C GLN A 28 -39.68 4.84 4.01
N ILE A 29 -40.45 3.85 3.50
CA ILE A 29 -40.03 2.44 3.53
C ILE A 29 -38.70 2.24 2.78
N GLU A 30 -38.58 2.79 1.57
CA GLU A 30 -37.37 2.65 0.77
C GLU A 30 -36.18 3.38 1.42
N GLY A 31 -36.41 4.59 1.92
CA GLY A 31 -35.43 5.37 2.67
C GLY A 31 -34.88 4.61 3.88
N PHE A 32 -35.77 4.03 4.70
CA PHE A 32 -35.39 3.22 5.86
C PHE A 32 -34.53 2.01 5.45
N ASN A 33 -34.95 1.23 4.45
CA ASN A 33 -34.20 0.04 4.02
C ASN A 33 -32.85 0.40 3.39
N ARG A 34 -32.77 1.52 2.68
CA ARG A 34 -31.53 2.04 2.11
C ARG A 34 -30.56 2.49 3.21
N GLU A 35 -31.03 3.27 4.18
CA GLU A 35 -30.20 3.75 5.30
C GLU A 35 -29.69 2.59 6.17
N MET A 36 -30.54 1.61 6.49
CA MET A 36 -30.11 0.42 7.24
C MET A 36 -29.03 -0.39 6.49
N ARG A 37 -29.12 -0.49 5.15
CA ARG A 37 -28.07 -1.12 4.33
C ARG A 37 -26.79 -0.31 4.31
N TRP A 38 -26.87 1.02 4.20
CA TRP A 38 -25.69 1.88 4.25
C TRP A 38 -24.97 1.79 5.60
N LEU A 39 -25.72 1.74 6.71
CA LEU A 39 -25.14 1.52 8.04
C LEU A 39 -24.48 0.14 8.17
N HIS A 40 -25.09 -0.91 7.61
CA HIS A 40 -24.46 -2.23 7.55
C HIS A 40 -23.15 -2.18 6.77
N ASN A 41 -23.16 -1.56 5.58
CA ASN A 41 -21.97 -1.40 4.76
C ASN A 41 -20.88 -0.61 5.47
N GLN A 42 -21.23 0.52 6.09
CA GLN A 42 -20.28 1.35 6.82
C GLN A 42 -19.68 0.65 8.05
N SER A 43 -20.41 -0.29 8.67
CA SER A 43 -19.93 -1.01 9.86
C SER A 43 -19.10 -2.26 9.56
N LEU A 44 -19.34 -2.92 8.43
CA LEU A 44 -18.72 -4.22 8.11
C LEU A 44 -17.84 -4.20 6.86
N HIS A 45 -17.85 -3.11 6.09
CA HIS A 45 -17.05 -2.95 4.89
C HIS A 45 -16.19 -1.70 4.99
N GLN A 46 -15.15 -1.66 4.16
CA GLN A 46 -14.36 -0.46 3.95
C GLN A 46 -14.70 0.16 2.58
N PRO A 47 -14.39 1.43 2.35
CA PRO A 47 -14.64 2.05 1.05
C PRO A 47 -13.74 1.42 -0.03
N GLY A 48 -14.32 1.08 -1.17
CA GLY A 48 -13.60 0.47 -2.29
C GLY A 48 -14.48 -0.35 -3.22
N ILE A 49 -13.83 -1.18 -4.03
CA ILE A 49 -14.48 -2.01 -5.06
C ILE A 49 -14.77 -3.38 -4.47
N GLY A 50 -16.02 -3.83 -4.52
CA GLY A 50 -16.42 -5.16 -4.03
C GLY A 50 -16.38 -6.26 -5.11
N ASN A 51 -16.63 -5.89 -6.37
CA ASN A 51 -16.52 -6.76 -7.55
C ASN A 51 -16.44 -5.93 -8.84
N GLY A 52 -15.76 -6.42 -9.88
CA GLY A 52 -15.77 -5.83 -11.21
C GLY A 52 -14.99 -4.51 -11.30
N PHE A 53 -15.55 -3.54 -12.03
CA PHE A 53 -14.89 -2.27 -12.38
C PHE A 53 -13.48 -2.48 -12.96
N ALA A 54 -13.31 -3.52 -13.77
CA ALA A 54 -12.08 -3.73 -14.50
C ALA A 54 -11.90 -2.58 -15.50
N VAL A 55 -10.77 -1.89 -15.45
CA VAL A 55 -10.46 -0.81 -16.39
C VAL A 55 -9.42 -1.30 -17.39
N THR A 56 -9.65 -1.05 -18.67
CA THR A 56 -8.73 -1.40 -19.76
C THR A 56 -8.39 -0.18 -20.61
N GLY A 57 -7.13 -0.09 -21.01
CA GLY A 57 -6.57 0.95 -21.89
C GLY A 57 -5.06 0.76 -21.99
N ARG A 58 -4.51 0.92 -23.19
CA ARG A 58 -3.08 0.73 -23.49
C ARG A 58 -2.43 2.04 -23.91
N LYS A 59 -1.11 2.11 -23.80
CA LYS A 59 -0.34 3.23 -24.35
C LYS A 59 -0.77 3.55 -25.79
N GLY A 60 -1.05 4.82 -26.05
CA GLY A 60 -1.49 5.33 -27.35
C GLY A 60 -3.01 5.42 -27.52
N ASP A 61 -3.80 4.75 -26.67
CA ASP A 61 -5.26 4.83 -26.71
C ASP A 61 -5.74 6.23 -26.30
N ARG A 62 -6.91 6.61 -26.83
CA ARG A 62 -7.60 7.87 -26.55
C ARG A 62 -8.80 7.70 -25.61
N GLU A 63 -9.06 6.46 -25.23
CA GLU A 63 -10.22 6.08 -24.44
C GLU A 63 -9.81 4.98 -23.47
N VAL A 64 -10.51 4.92 -22.35
CA VAL A 64 -10.45 3.80 -21.40
C VAL A 64 -11.84 3.18 -21.30
N VAL A 65 -11.90 1.89 -21.05
CA VAL A 65 -13.16 1.17 -20.84
C VAL A 65 -13.22 0.70 -19.39
N ALA A 66 -14.23 1.14 -18.65
CA ALA A 66 -14.56 0.64 -17.34
C ALA A 66 -15.67 -0.41 -17.46
N GLY A 67 -15.39 -1.66 -17.08
CA GLY A 67 -16.38 -2.74 -17.06
C GLY A 67 -17.41 -2.58 -15.95
N ALA A 68 -18.51 -3.33 -16.06
CA ALA A 68 -19.51 -3.44 -15.02
C ALA A 68 -18.89 -3.80 -13.65
N GLY A 69 -19.50 -3.33 -12.55
CA GLY A 69 -18.95 -3.50 -11.22
C GLY A 69 -19.82 -2.97 -10.09
N TYR A 70 -19.36 -3.26 -8.88
CA TYR A 70 -19.96 -2.88 -7.60
C TYR A 70 -18.88 -2.31 -6.67
N ALA A 71 -19.15 -1.16 -6.07
CA ALA A 71 -18.29 -0.50 -5.11
C ALA A 71 -19.12 0.07 -3.94
N ILE A 72 -18.44 0.37 -2.83
CA ILE A 72 -19.00 0.98 -1.63
C ILE A 72 -18.16 2.21 -1.31
N ASP A 73 -18.79 3.33 -0.99
CA ASP A 73 -18.08 4.56 -0.60
C ASP A 73 -17.95 4.74 0.92
N ASP A 74 -17.39 5.88 1.35
CA ASP A 74 -17.15 6.22 2.77
C ASP A 74 -18.42 6.37 3.63
N LEU A 75 -19.59 6.46 3.00
CA LEU A 75 -20.89 6.50 3.67
C LEU A 75 -21.64 5.17 3.57
N GLY A 76 -21.01 4.12 3.06
CA GLY A 76 -21.65 2.81 2.88
C GLY A 76 -22.59 2.75 1.68
N ARG A 77 -22.59 3.76 0.80
CA ARG A 77 -23.49 3.83 -0.37
C ARG A 77 -23.00 2.89 -1.46
N GLU A 78 -23.94 2.18 -2.06
CA GLU A 78 -23.68 1.16 -3.07
C GLU A 78 -23.60 1.81 -4.46
N ILE A 79 -22.46 1.67 -5.13
CA ILE A 79 -22.20 2.21 -6.46
C ILE A 79 -22.21 1.06 -7.46
N VAL A 80 -23.17 1.05 -8.38
CA VAL A 80 -23.39 -0.08 -9.31
C VAL A 80 -23.29 0.38 -10.76
N LEU A 81 -22.38 -0.23 -11.51
CA LEU A 81 -22.34 -0.12 -12.97
C LEU A 81 -22.77 -1.46 -13.59
N THR A 82 -23.85 -1.45 -14.36
CA THR A 82 -24.41 -2.69 -14.94
C THR A 82 -23.86 -3.02 -16.32
N THR A 83 -23.30 -2.04 -17.05
CA THR A 83 -22.74 -2.20 -18.40
C THR A 83 -21.42 -1.46 -18.53
N SER A 84 -20.53 -1.93 -19.41
CA SER A 84 -19.25 -1.26 -19.62
C SER A 84 -19.43 0.17 -20.14
N ARG A 85 -18.60 1.09 -19.65
CA ARG A 85 -18.58 2.49 -20.07
C ARG A 85 -17.24 2.84 -20.69
N THR A 86 -17.27 3.37 -21.90
CA THR A 86 -16.10 3.96 -22.57
C THR A 86 -15.99 5.43 -22.18
N LEU A 87 -14.80 5.86 -21.78
CA LEU A 87 -14.52 7.20 -21.30
C LEU A 87 -13.35 7.79 -22.09
N PRO A 88 -13.48 9.00 -22.67
CA PRO A 88 -12.34 9.65 -23.32
C PRO A 88 -11.27 10.00 -22.29
N VAL A 89 -10.01 9.91 -22.69
CA VAL A 89 -8.90 10.43 -21.87
C VAL A 89 -8.99 11.97 -21.82
N PRO A 90 -8.57 12.61 -20.72
CA PRO A 90 -8.52 14.07 -20.63
C PRO A 90 -7.80 14.71 -21.83
N PRO A 91 -8.38 15.72 -22.49
CA PRO A 91 -7.81 16.31 -23.70
C PRO A 91 -6.69 17.30 -23.36
N VAL A 92 -5.55 16.79 -22.90
CA VAL A 92 -4.38 17.59 -22.51
C VAL A 92 -3.16 17.22 -23.36
N ALA A 93 -2.35 18.23 -23.72
CA ALA A 93 -1.09 18.02 -24.42
C ALA A 93 0.00 17.43 -23.50
N GLY A 94 -0.02 17.81 -22.22
CA GLY A 94 0.94 17.42 -21.20
C GLY A 94 0.81 18.35 -19.98
N ASP A 95 1.79 18.33 -19.09
CA ASP A 95 1.94 19.33 -18.05
C ASP A 95 2.65 20.60 -18.56
N SER A 96 2.87 21.57 -17.68
CA SER A 96 3.54 22.84 -18.02
C SER A 96 5.00 22.69 -18.46
N THR A 97 5.60 21.50 -18.29
CA THR A 97 6.98 21.16 -18.67
C THR A 97 7.04 20.29 -19.94
N GLY A 98 5.89 19.92 -20.51
CA GLY A 98 5.79 19.02 -21.66
C GLY A 98 5.90 17.52 -21.30
N GLN A 99 5.88 17.18 -20.01
CA GLN A 99 5.80 15.80 -19.55
C GLN A 99 4.35 15.32 -19.53
N ALA A 100 4.14 14.00 -19.39
CA ALA A 100 2.79 13.45 -19.31
C ALA A 100 2.12 13.88 -18.00
N ARG A 101 0.89 14.40 -18.10
CA ARG A 101 0.09 14.79 -16.95
C ARG A 101 -0.63 13.57 -16.38
N ARG A 102 -0.56 13.38 -15.05
CA ARG A 102 -1.17 12.23 -14.37
C ARG A 102 -2.59 12.54 -13.88
N PHE A 103 -3.45 11.53 -13.93
CA PHE A 103 -4.83 11.58 -13.47
C PHE A 103 -5.21 10.27 -12.79
N VAL A 104 -6.19 10.33 -11.89
CA VAL A 104 -6.94 9.16 -11.43
C VAL A 104 -8.36 9.19 -11.99
N LEU A 105 -8.83 8.03 -12.45
CA LEU A 105 -10.23 7.78 -12.75
C LEU A 105 -10.96 7.42 -11.46
N THR A 106 -12.02 8.13 -11.13
CA THR A 106 -12.86 7.85 -9.96
C THR A 106 -14.32 7.61 -10.34
N ILE A 107 -15.02 6.92 -9.44
CA ILE A 107 -16.49 6.80 -9.43
C ILE A 107 -17.05 7.33 -8.12
N ALA A 108 -18.24 7.91 -8.18
CA ALA A 108 -19.00 8.37 -7.02
C ALA A 108 -20.47 7.96 -7.11
N TYR A 109 -21.11 7.83 -5.95
CA TYR A 109 -22.56 7.65 -5.85
C TYR A 109 -23.27 8.96 -6.29
N PRO A 110 -24.24 8.90 -7.21
CA PRO A 110 -24.95 10.08 -7.69
C PRO A 110 -25.86 10.70 -6.61
N GLY A 111 -25.92 12.02 -6.52
CA GLY A 111 -26.96 12.68 -5.72
C GLY A 111 -28.31 12.63 -6.44
N ASP A 112 -29.41 12.89 -5.72
CA ASP A 112 -30.77 12.89 -6.31
C ASP A 112 -30.90 13.84 -7.52
N ALA A 113 -30.14 14.95 -7.51
CA ALA A 113 -30.11 15.92 -8.61
C ALA A 113 -29.36 15.41 -9.86
N ASP A 114 -28.52 14.38 -9.73
CA ASP A 114 -27.74 13.79 -10.81
C ASP A 114 -28.47 12.62 -11.48
N LEU A 115 -29.60 12.18 -10.92
CA LEU A 115 -30.33 11.02 -11.41
C LEU A 115 -31.13 11.33 -12.68
N GLU A 116 -31.01 10.49 -13.69
CA GLU A 116 -31.77 10.61 -14.93
C GLU A 116 -33.22 10.13 -14.73
N GLU A 117 -34.19 10.97 -15.09
CA GLU A 117 -35.61 10.59 -15.13
C GLU A 117 -35.89 9.67 -16.32
N VAL A 118 -35.90 8.36 -16.09
CA VAL A 118 -36.12 7.35 -17.14
C VAL A 118 -37.59 7.24 -17.53
N GLU A 119 -38.47 7.40 -16.55
CA GLU A 119 -39.91 7.28 -16.75
C GLU A 119 -40.63 8.40 -16.00
N LEU A 120 -41.45 9.15 -16.75
CA LEU A 120 -42.31 10.21 -16.24
C LEU A 120 -43.76 9.79 -16.40
N ARG A 121 -44.59 10.12 -15.41
CA ARG A 121 -46.02 9.81 -15.43
C ARG A 121 -46.83 11.07 -15.16
N GLN A 122 -47.93 11.24 -15.90
CA GLN A 122 -48.94 12.24 -15.56
C GLN A 122 -49.79 11.74 -14.40
N GLY A 123 -50.04 12.63 -13.44
CA GLY A 123 -50.97 12.46 -12.35
C GLY A 123 -52.28 13.21 -12.60
N ILE A 124 -53.12 13.24 -11.58
CA ILE A 124 -54.39 13.97 -11.59
C ILE A 124 -54.10 15.48 -11.49
N CYS A 125 -55.01 16.32 -11.98
CA CYS A 125 -54.89 17.79 -11.94
C CYS A 125 -53.63 18.31 -12.65
N ASP A 126 -53.30 17.75 -13.82
CA ASP A 126 -52.14 18.13 -14.65
C ASP A 126 -50.79 18.07 -13.91
N THR A 127 -50.70 17.27 -12.85
CA THR A 127 -49.43 16.98 -12.18
C THR A 127 -48.59 16.02 -13.03
N ARG A 128 -47.27 16.09 -12.91
CA ARG A 128 -46.33 15.17 -13.56
C ARG A 128 -45.15 14.91 -12.63
N GLY A 129 -44.65 13.69 -12.60
CA GLY A 129 -43.48 13.35 -11.79
C GLY A 129 -42.73 12.13 -12.31
N ALA A 130 -41.46 12.03 -11.94
CA ALA A 130 -40.63 10.86 -12.21
C ALA A 130 -41.12 9.67 -11.37
N VAL A 131 -41.24 8.52 -12.01
CA VAL A 131 -41.58 7.24 -11.34
C VAL A 131 -40.42 6.26 -11.38
N ARG A 132 -39.39 6.52 -12.20
CA ARG A 132 -38.14 5.77 -12.23
C ARG A 132 -36.98 6.71 -12.48
N LEU A 133 -36.01 6.66 -11.58
CA LEU A 133 -34.73 7.36 -11.68
C LEU A 133 -33.65 6.32 -11.98
N ARG A 134 -32.70 6.65 -12.87
CA ARG A 134 -31.54 5.79 -13.13
C ARG A 134 -30.42 6.15 -12.18
N GLU A 135 -30.04 5.21 -11.34
CA GLU A 135 -28.82 5.29 -10.56
C GLU A 135 -27.66 4.73 -11.39
N GLU A 136 -26.79 5.62 -11.87
CA GLU A 136 -25.51 5.28 -12.49
C GLU A 136 -24.36 6.02 -11.79
N PRO A 137 -23.16 5.42 -11.72
CA PRO A 137 -21.99 6.08 -11.15
C PRO A 137 -21.62 7.34 -11.92
N ILE A 138 -21.22 8.36 -11.18
CA ILE A 138 -20.58 9.55 -11.74
C ILE A 138 -19.10 9.24 -11.93
N PHE A 139 -18.62 9.29 -13.17
CA PHE A 139 -17.20 9.14 -13.50
C PHE A 139 -16.51 10.50 -13.53
N CYS A 140 -15.34 10.61 -12.90
CA CYS A 140 -14.55 11.83 -12.91
C CYS A 140 -13.06 11.53 -13.11
N TRP A 141 -12.39 12.44 -13.83
CA TRP A 141 -10.94 12.49 -13.91
C TRP A 141 -10.44 13.53 -12.92
N ALA A 142 -9.69 13.10 -11.89
CA ALA A 142 -9.02 14.03 -10.98
C ALA A 142 -7.53 14.11 -11.35
N ALA A 143 -7.02 15.31 -11.58
CA ALA A 143 -5.59 15.52 -11.86
C ALA A 143 -4.75 15.21 -10.61
N LEU A 144 -3.54 14.69 -10.82
CA LEU A 144 -2.57 14.50 -9.76
C LEU A 144 -1.49 15.60 -9.78
N ASN A 145 -1.08 15.99 -8.58
CA ASN A 145 0.10 16.82 -8.34
C ASN A 145 1.39 16.01 -8.60
N PRO A 146 2.57 16.67 -8.71
CA PRO A 146 3.84 15.99 -8.93
C PRO A 146 4.19 14.94 -7.86
N ASP A 147 3.75 15.15 -6.62
CA ASP A 147 3.92 14.21 -5.50
C ASP A 147 2.94 13.01 -5.56
N GLY A 148 2.03 12.98 -6.53
CA GLY A 148 1.01 11.95 -6.69
C GLY A 148 -0.27 12.17 -5.88
N SER A 149 -0.39 13.26 -5.12
CA SER A 149 -1.63 13.61 -4.42
C SER A 149 -2.69 14.16 -5.40
N PRO A 150 -4.00 13.96 -5.15
CA PRO A 150 -5.03 14.59 -5.97
C PRO A 150 -4.99 16.11 -5.86
N ALA A 151 -5.04 16.80 -7.01
CA ALA A 151 -5.08 18.26 -7.08
C ALA A 151 -6.44 18.82 -6.65
N GLU A 152 -7.51 18.05 -6.85
CA GLU A 152 -8.90 18.40 -6.55
C GLU A 152 -9.55 17.21 -5.82
N ASP A 153 -10.61 17.48 -5.05
CA ASP A 153 -11.38 16.49 -4.29
C ASP A 153 -10.54 15.54 -3.42
N ALA A 154 -9.36 16.00 -2.97
CA ALA A 154 -8.40 15.17 -2.25
C ALA A 154 -9.02 14.50 -1.02
N ALA A 155 -9.84 15.24 -0.25
CA ALA A 155 -10.53 14.68 0.91
C ALA A 155 -11.49 13.54 0.54
N GLU A 156 -12.25 13.68 -0.54
CA GLU A 156 -13.22 12.67 -1.00
C GLU A 156 -12.54 11.44 -1.59
N ILE A 157 -11.44 11.63 -2.32
CA ILE A 157 -10.64 10.54 -2.89
C ILE A 157 -9.93 9.77 -1.77
N LEU A 158 -9.37 10.49 -0.79
CA LEU A 158 -8.65 9.86 0.33
C LEU A 158 -9.61 9.14 1.29
N SER A 159 -10.81 9.68 1.54
CA SER A 159 -11.82 9.00 2.37
C SER A 159 -12.44 7.79 1.67
N GLY A 160 -12.46 7.79 0.34
CA GLY A 160 -13.13 6.76 -0.47
C GLY A 160 -14.57 7.13 -0.86
N ARG A 161 -15.01 8.37 -0.59
CA ARG A 161 -16.24 8.96 -1.17
C ARG A 161 -16.21 8.92 -2.69
N ARG A 162 -15.02 9.17 -3.27
CA ARG A 162 -14.71 8.95 -4.68
C ARG A 162 -13.78 7.75 -4.80
N THR A 163 -14.31 6.62 -5.24
CA THR A 163 -13.56 5.37 -5.35
C THR A 163 -12.66 5.40 -6.58
N VAL A 164 -11.35 5.22 -6.37
CA VAL A 164 -10.35 5.18 -7.46
C VAL A 164 -10.42 3.86 -8.22
N LEU A 165 -10.51 3.94 -9.55
CA LEU A 165 -10.51 2.80 -10.45
C LEU A 165 -9.16 2.55 -11.12
N ALA A 166 -8.47 3.61 -11.55
CA ALA A 166 -7.18 3.52 -12.23
C ALA A 166 -6.42 4.85 -12.19
N GLU A 167 -5.10 4.79 -12.30
CA GLU A 167 -4.25 5.94 -12.62
C GLU A 167 -3.84 5.88 -14.10
N ILE A 168 -3.86 7.04 -14.77
CA ILE A 168 -3.36 7.20 -16.13
C ILE A 168 -2.34 8.33 -16.20
N ALA A 169 -1.45 8.27 -17.20
CA ALA A 169 -0.65 9.41 -17.61
C ALA A 169 -1.00 9.76 -19.06
N VAL A 170 -1.23 11.05 -19.33
CA VAL A 170 -1.74 11.54 -20.61
C VAL A 170 -0.78 12.54 -21.22
N ARG A 171 -0.51 12.36 -22.51
CA ARG A 171 0.24 13.28 -23.36
C ARG A 171 -0.39 13.27 -24.75
N ASP A 172 -0.47 14.43 -25.39
CA ASP A 172 -1.07 14.58 -26.73
C ASP A 172 -2.46 13.93 -26.87
N CYS A 173 -3.29 14.09 -25.83
CA CYS A 173 -4.64 13.51 -25.73
C CYS A 173 -4.67 11.98 -25.88
N LYS A 174 -3.61 11.28 -25.47
CA LYS A 174 -3.46 9.82 -25.50
C LYS A 174 -2.79 9.32 -24.22
N LEU A 175 -2.99 8.04 -23.91
CA LEU A 175 -2.26 7.37 -22.83
C LEU A 175 -0.75 7.33 -23.15
N ASP A 176 0.09 7.88 -22.26
CA ASP A 176 1.56 7.90 -22.40
C ASP A 176 2.19 6.55 -21.99
N ARG A 177 1.48 5.79 -21.17
CA ARG A 177 1.80 4.45 -20.66
C ARG A 177 0.52 3.65 -20.43
N ASP A 178 0.66 2.34 -20.24
CA ASP A 178 -0.46 1.50 -19.79
C ASP A 178 -0.99 1.99 -18.43
N LEU A 179 -2.29 1.80 -18.20
CA LEU A 179 -2.92 2.27 -16.96
C LEU A 179 -2.40 1.51 -15.73
N GLY A 180 -2.35 2.21 -14.60
CA GLY A 180 -2.03 1.65 -13.29
C GLY A 180 -3.30 1.36 -12.49
N ILE A 181 -3.32 0.27 -11.72
CA ILE A 181 -4.45 -0.11 -10.85
C ILE A 181 -4.07 -0.24 -9.37
N VAL A 182 -2.84 0.15 -9.01
CA VAL A 182 -2.27 -0.04 -7.67
C VAL A 182 -3.05 0.73 -6.60
N GLN A 183 -3.69 1.85 -6.97
CA GLN A 183 -4.41 2.73 -6.06
C GLN A 183 -5.84 2.24 -5.75
N ARG A 184 -6.30 1.14 -6.36
CA ARG A 184 -7.63 0.58 -6.12
C ARG A 184 -7.73 0.04 -4.70
N ARG A 185 -8.82 0.36 -4.02
CA ARG A 185 -9.17 -0.21 -2.71
C ARG A 185 -10.21 -1.30 -2.87
N ASN A 186 -10.18 -2.30 -1.99
CA ASN A 186 -11.18 -3.36 -1.96
C ASN A 186 -12.25 -3.05 -0.91
N ALA A 187 -13.53 -3.19 -1.25
CA ALA A 187 -14.61 -2.96 -0.29
C ALA A 187 -14.67 -4.04 0.80
N ARG A 188 -14.17 -5.23 0.49
CA ARG A 188 -14.08 -6.31 1.45
C ARG A 188 -12.98 -5.94 2.43
N PRO A 189 -13.26 -5.95 3.75
CA PRO A 189 -12.19 -5.95 4.73
C PRO A 189 -11.20 -7.02 4.33
N THR A 190 -9.92 -6.70 4.45
CA THR A 190 -8.88 -7.72 4.41
C THR A 190 -9.31 -8.80 5.40
N GLY A 191 -9.54 -10.03 4.92
CA GLY A 191 -9.97 -11.11 5.81
C GLY A 191 -8.98 -11.15 6.97
N MET A 192 -9.45 -11.17 8.22
CA MET A 192 -8.66 -11.02 9.46
C MET A 192 -7.17 -11.22 9.18
N PRO A 193 -6.34 -10.15 9.19
CA PRO A 193 -5.00 -10.23 8.64
C PRO A 193 -4.31 -11.42 9.28
N ARG A 194 -3.88 -12.36 8.46
CA ARG A 194 -3.16 -13.52 8.94
C ARG A 194 -1.83 -13.00 9.40
N ILE A 195 -1.66 -12.98 10.71
CA ILE A 195 -0.40 -12.62 11.36
C ILE A 195 0.23 -13.91 11.84
N ALA A 196 1.45 -14.17 11.38
CA ALA A 196 2.28 -15.23 11.92
C ALA A 196 3.66 -14.67 12.23
N CYS A 197 4.30 -15.24 13.25
CA CYS A 197 5.66 -14.92 13.59
C CYS A 197 6.45 -16.20 13.84
N GLY A 198 7.77 -16.10 13.77
CA GLY A 198 8.66 -17.20 14.00
C GLY A 198 10.09 -16.72 14.18
N VAL A 199 10.97 -17.68 14.42
CA VAL A 199 12.41 -17.43 14.51
C VAL A 199 13.09 -18.45 13.61
N ALA A 200 13.97 -17.98 12.73
CA ALA A 200 14.86 -18.85 11.97
C ALA A 200 16.06 -19.22 12.86
N THR A 201 16.20 -20.51 13.16
CA THR A 201 17.29 -21.02 13.98
C THR A 201 17.69 -22.44 13.55
N PRO A 202 18.96 -22.70 13.22
CA PRO A 202 20.03 -21.72 12.99
C PRO A 202 19.78 -20.93 11.69
N THR A 203 20.35 -19.73 11.60
CA THR A 203 20.30 -18.95 10.35
C THR A 203 21.51 -19.33 9.50
N ALA A 204 21.30 -19.81 8.29
CA ALA A 204 22.36 -20.14 7.34
C ALA A 204 22.84 -18.85 6.63
N TRP A 205 23.63 -18.04 7.34
CA TRP A 205 24.23 -16.84 6.76
C TRP A 205 25.25 -17.18 5.68
N THR A 206 25.26 -16.38 4.63
CA THR A 206 26.23 -16.42 3.53
C THR A 206 26.75 -15.01 3.28
N GLU A 207 27.97 -14.90 2.75
CA GLU A 207 28.52 -13.60 2.38
C GLU A 207 27.76 -13.01 1.19
N TRP A 208 27.53 -11.71 1.26
CA TRP A 208 26.88 -10.92 0.22
C TRP A 208 27.70 -9.67 -0.03
N ASN A 209 28.02 -9.41 -1.30
CA ASN A 209 28.78 -8.22 -1.66
C ASN A 209 27.83 -7.04 -1.95
N PRO A 210 27.74 -6.03 -1.06
CA PRO A 210 26.84 -4.89 -1.25
C PRO A 210 27.29 -3.95 -2.38
N TRP A 211 28.44 -4.20 -2.99
CA TRP A 211 29.04 -3.36 -4.03
C TRP A 211 28.88 -3.91 -5.46
N GLU A 212 28.20 -5.04 -5.63
CA GLU A 212 27.86 -5.55 -6.97
C GLU A 212 26.86 -4.62 -7.69
N LYS A 213 26.95 -4.58 -9.03
CA LYS A 213 26.41 -3.52 -9.92
C LYS A 213 24.90 -3.24 -9.87
N ASP A 214 24.11 -4.04 -9.15
CA ASP A 214 22.65 -3.91 -9.03
C ASP A 214 22.15 -3.53 -7.63
N ALA A 215 23.07 -3.24 -6.69
CA ALA A 215 22.71 -2.86 -5.32
C ALA A 215 22.48 -1.34 -5.19
N ASP A 216 21.22 -0.91 -5.22
CA ASP A 216 20.80 0.48 -5.09
C ASP A 216 20.86 0.96 -3.61
N ILE A 217 22.04 0.89 -3.00
CA ILE A 217 22.23 1.20 -1.58
C ILE A 217 22.63 2.68 -1.42
N ALA A 218 21.62 3.54 -1.32
CA ALA A 218 21.80 4.94 -0.95
C ALA A 218 22.08 5.07 0.56
N LEU A 219 23.31 4.82 1.01
CA LEU A 219 23.69 5.12 2.39
C LEU A 219 23.72 6.65 2.60
N PRO A 220 23.10 7.20 3.66
CA PRO A 220 23.21 8.60 4.01
C PRO A 220 24.69 8.97 4.22
N LEU A 221 25.24 9.78 3.33
CA LEU A 221 26.67 10.11 3.24
C LEU A 221 27.25 10.89 4.44
N ARG A 222 26.50 11.10 5.53
CA ARG A 222 26.86 12.09 6.54
C ARG A 222 27.89 11.67 7.58
N ASP A 223 28.19 10.39 7.80
CA ASP A 223 29.09 9.97 8.90
C ASP A 223 30.07 8.82 8.58
N ARG A 224 30.72 8.84 7.41
CA ARG A 224 31.84 7.91 7.09
C ARG A 224 33.06 8.02 8.03
N ARG A 225 33.05 8.93 9.01
CA ARG A 225 34.13 9.12 10.00
C ARG A 225 34.06 8.15 11.17
N LEU A 226 32.88 7.56 11.45
CA LEU A 226 32.66 6.77 12.65
C LEU A 226 32.65 5.26 12.39
N TYR A 227 32.40 4.84 11.15
CA TYR A 227 32.30 3.43 10.78
C TYR A 227 32.84 3.13 9.37
N ARG A 228 33.26 1.89 9.16
CA ARG A 228 33.66 1.30 7.88
C ARG A 228 32.66 0.21 7.51
N LEU A 229 32.16 0.21 6.28
CA LEU A 229 31.38 -0.91 5.74
C LEU A 229 32.36 -2.01 5.34
N VAL A 230 32.28 -3.16 6.03
CA VAL A 230 33.19 -4.30 5.85
C VAL A 230 32.66 -5.24 4.76
N GLY A 231 31.34 -5.38 4.66
CA GLY A 231 30.70 -6.26 3.70
C GLY A 231 29.20 -6.38 3.99
N GLY A 232 28.57 -7.37 3.37
CA GLY A 232 27.20 -7.75 3.62
C GLY A 232 27.10 -9.24 3.92
N VAL A 233 26.05 -9.62 4.63
CA VAL A 233 25.67 -11.02 4.80
C VAL A 233 24.20 -11.17 4.48
N GLN A 234 23.83 -12.32 3.95
CA GLN A 234 22.46 -12.63 3.63
C GLN A 234 22.06 -14.03 4.08
N ALA A 235 20.76 -14.23 4.32
CA ALA A 235 20.19 -15.53 4.63
C ALA A 235 18.77 -15.65 4.09
N ASP A 236 18.45 -16.83 3.57
CA ASP A 236 17.08 -17.22 3.26
C ASP A 236 16.31 -17.52 4.55
N ILE A 237 15.24 -16.77 4.80
CA ILE A 237 14.41 -16.91 6.00
C ILE A 237 13.14 -17.65 5.64
N PRO A 238 13.00 -18.94 6.04
CA PRO A 238 11.79 -19.69 5.77
C PRO A 238 10.66 -19.21 6.69
N THR A 239 9.54 -18.83 6.08
CA THR A 239 8.33 -18.36 6.78
C THR A 239 7.10 -19.22 6.45
N GLY A 240 7.30 -20.35 5.75
CA GLY A 240 6.22 -21.25 5.32
C GLY A 240 5.33 -21.79 6.45
N ALA A 241 5.85 -21.87 7.68
CA ALA A 241 5.05 -22.18 8.87
C ALA A 241 3.92 -21.16 9.14
N GLY A 242 4.09 -19.92 8.66
CA GLY A 242 3.07 -18.88 8.69
C GLY A 242 1.87 -19.20 7.79
N GLY A 243 2.06 -20.02 6.75
CA GLY A 243 0.99 -20.51 5.87
C GLY A 243 0.28 -19.42 5.08
N PHE A 244 1.03 -18.39 4.66
CA PHE A 244 0.52 -17.32 3.81
C PHE A 244 0.22 -17.84 2.40
N LEU A 245 -0.81 -17.31 1.76
CA LEU A 245 -1.25 -17.65 0.40
C LEU A 245 -0.75 -16.63 -0.65
N ALA A 246 -0.56 -15.38 -0.26
CA ALA A 246 0.03 -14.28 -1.00
C ALA A 246 1.29 -13.77 -0.27
N THR A 247 2.12 -12.97 -0.95
CA THR A 247 3.30 -12.35 -0.33
C THR A 247 2.86 -11.39 0.79
N PRO A 248 3.16 -11.70 2.07
CA PRO A 248 2.81 -10.81 3.17
C PRO A 248 3.78 -9.63 3.25
N GLY A 249 3.40 -8.60 4.00
CA GLY A 249 4.39 -7.65 4.50
C GLY A 249 5.19 -8.30 5.62
N TYR A 250 6.52 -8.24 5.54
CA TYR A 250 7.40 -8.78 6.58
C TYR A 250 8.04 -7.68 7.41
N LEU A 251 8.16 -7.94 8.70
CA LEU A 251 9.06 -7.27 9.63
C LEU A 251 10.03 -8.32 10.16
N ALA A 252 11.31 -7.96 10.26
CA ALA A 252 12.32 -8.87 10.77
C ALA A 252 13.28 -8.15 11.72
N ARG A 253 13.84 -8.92 12.65
CA ARG A 253 14.81 -8.47 13.63
C ARG A 253 15.91 -9.52 13.76
N ILE A 254 17.14 -9.05 13.89
CA ILE A 254 18.30 -9.89 14.16
C ILE A 254 18.55 -9.91 15.68
N ASP A 255 18.49 -11.10 16.26
CA ASP A 255 18.79 -11.37 17.66
C ASP A 255 20.14 -12.07 17.78
N GLY A 256 21.07 -11.49 18.55
CA GLY A 256 22.41 -12.03 18.73
C GLY A 256 23.39 -11.01 19.32
N PRO A 257 24.59 -11.44 19.76
CA PRO A 257 25.62 -10.55 20.28
C PRO A 257 26.09 -9.56 19.20
N ARG A 258 26.05 -8.26 19.50
CA ARG A 258 26.44 -7.17 18.58
C ARG A 258 27.81 -6.56 18.87
N ARG A 259 28.30 -6.74 20.09
CA ARG A 259 29.63 -6.30 20.50
C ARG A 259 30.53 -7.51 20.52
N MET A 260 31.58 -7.48 19.72
CA MET A 260 32.54 -8.56 19.63
C MET A 260 33.94 -8.00 19.83
N THR A 261 34.81 -8.81 20.39
CA THR A 261 36.16 -8.42 20.76
C THR A 261 37.13 -9.23 19.94
N ALA A 262 37.87 -8.57 19.07
CA ALA A 262 38.91 -9.21 18.27
C ALA A 262 40.27 -8.89 18.90
N ILE A 263 41.12 -9.91 19.09
CA ILE A 263 42.53 -9.72 19.45
C ILE A 263 43.35 -9.77 18.19
N ARG A 264 44.04 -8.67 17.89
CA ARG A 264 45.02 -8.62 16.82
C ARG A 264 46.40 -8.91 17.40
N LYS A 265 47.01 -10.04 17.04
CA LYS A 265 48.45 -10.20 17.26
C LYS A 265 49.24 -9.40 16.19
N PRO A 266 50.47 -8.96 16.49
CA PRO A 266 51.29 -8.17 15.56
C PRO A 266 51.65 -8.89 14.24
N ASP A 267 51.44 -10.19 14.16
CA ASP A 267 51.75 -11.09 13.04
C ASP A 267 50.52 -11.44 12.17
N GLY A 268 49.33 -10.91 12.49
CA GLY A 268 48.10 -11.14 11.72
C GLY A 268 47.31 -12.39 12.14
N GLU A 269 47.75 -13.12 13.17
CA GLU A 269 47.06 -14.32 13.67
C GLU A 269 45.96 -13.95 14.68
N VAL A 270 44.73 -14.46 14.48
CA VAL A 270 43.59 -14.27 15.40
C VAL A 270 43.62 -15.37 16.46
N VAL A 271 43.69 -15.02 17.75
CA VAL A 271 43.68 -15.99 18.87
C VAL A 271 42.65 -15.57 19.93
N GLU A 272 41.96 -16.56 20.49
CA GLU A 272 41.03 -16.37 21.61
C GLU A 272 41.69 -15.77 22.86
N ALA A 273 40.87 -15.08 23.65
CA ALA A 273 41.26 -14.08 24.63
C ALA A 273 42.37 -14.47 25.63
N ALA A 274 43.55 -13.83 25.51
CA ALA A 274 44.54 -13.74 26.58
C ALA A 274 44.58 -12.29 27.13
N GLU A 275 44.59 -12.18 28.46
CA GLU A 275 44.12 -11.06 29.29
C GLU A 275 44.84 -9.69 29.15
N GLU A 276 45.75 -9.44 28.20
CA GLU A 276 46.64 -8.27 28.28
C GLU A 276 46.84 -7.40 27.00
N LEU A 277 46.04 -7.52 25.95
CA LEU A 277 46.12 -6.61 24.77
C LEU A 277 44.91 -5.67 24.64
N PRO A 278 45.08 -4.42 24.12
CA PRO A 278 43.99 -3.48 23.94
C PRO A 278 42.97 -4.04 22.94
N LEU A 279 41.79 -4.36 23.46
CA LEU A 279 40.69 -4.97 22.75
C LEU A 279 40.09 -3.97 21.75
N GLU A 280 40.25 -4.20 20.45
CA GLU A 280 39.42 -3.50 19.46
C GLU A 280 38.00 -4.06 19.55
N ALA A 281 37.06 -3.23 20.01
CA ALA A 281 35.66 -3.59 20.09
C ALA A 281 35.02 -3.36 18.73
N VAL A 282 34.77 -4.44 17.99
CA VAL A 282 33.97 -4.38 16.77
C VAL A 282 32.50 -4.41 17.19
N VAL A 283 31.81 -3.28 16.97
CA VAL A 283 30.35 -3.25 17.06
C VAL A 283 29.80 -3.58 15.70
N LEU A 284 29.14 -4.72 15.57
CA LEU A 284 28.36 -5.07 14.40
C LEU A 284 26.95 -4.54 14.61
N ASP A 285 26.66 -3.39 14.01
CA ASP A 285 25.29 -2.95 13.84
C ASP A 285 24.95 -2.95 12.36
N GLY A 286 23.85 -3.62 12.03
CA GLY A 286 23.47 -3.88 10.65
C GLY A 286 22.05 -3.43 10.42
N GLN A 287 21.89 -2.59 9.39
CA GLN A 287 20.58 -2.31 8.84
C GLN A 287 20.12 -3.57 8.11
N LEU A 288 19.04 -4.17 8.62
CA LEU A 288 18.38 -5.32 7.99
C LEU A 288 17.51 -4.82 6.84
N SER A 289 17.72 -5.38 5.66
CA SER A 289 16.87 -5.24 4.49
C SER A 289 16.17 -6.56 4.22
N ILE A 290 14.90 -6.48 3.81
CA ILE A 290 14.11 -7.63 3.37
C ILE A 290 13.97 -7.53 1.86
N THR A 291 14.40 -8.56 1.15
CA THR A 291 14.37 -8.67 -0.31
C THR A 291 13.73 -9.99 -0.71
N ASP A 292 13.31 -10.10 -1.98
CA ASP A 292 12.72 -11.32 -2.55
C ASP A 292 11.62 -11.95 -1.69
N ALA A 293 10.76 -11.11 -1.11
CA ALA A 293 9.66 -11.57 -0.26
C ALA A 293 8.63 -12.37 -1.07
N GLY A 294 8.30 -13.56 -0.56
CA GLY A 294 7.27 -14.45 -1.07
C GLY A 294 6.42 -15.04 0.05
N PRO A 295 5.37 -15.80 -0.26
CA PRO A 295 4.47 -16.39 0.76
C PRO A 295 5.16 -17.42 1.68
N ALA A 296 6.31 -17.96 1.28
CA ALA A 296 7.02 -19.02 2.00
C ALA A 296 8.37 -18.58 2.59
N GLY A 297 8.82 -17.36 2.32
CA GLY A 297 10.11 -16.86 2.81
C GLY A 297 10.49 -15.50 2.25
N PHE A 298 11.63 -15.00 2.69
CA PHE A 298 12.27 -13.80 2.17
C PHE A 298 13.79 -13.90 2.36
N VAL A 299 14.55 -13.05 1.66
CA VAL A 299 15.99 -12.92 1.87
C VAL A 299 16.26 -11.76 2.83
N ALA A 300 16.87 -12.08 3.97
CA ALA A 300 17.38 -11.11 4.93
C ALA A 300 18.78 -10.68 4.51
N GLN A 301 18.99 -9.41 4.19
CA GLN A 301 20.31 -8.84 3.90
C GLN A 301 20.72 -7.88 5.00
N VAL A 302 21.97 -7.97 5.44
CA VAL A 302 22.51 -7.18 6.55
C VAL A 302 23.82 -6.57 6.13
N LEU A 303 23.91 -5.25 6.25
CA LEU A 303 25.18 -4.55 6.09
C LEU A 303 26.01 -4.68 7.36
N VAL A 304 27.28 -5.04 7.21
CA VAL A 304 28.21 -5.25 8.32
C VAL A 304 29.07 -4.00 8.48
N LEU A 305 28.79 -3.22 9.52
CA LEU A 305 29.56 -2.03 9.85
C LEU A 305 30.59 -2.35 10.93
N ARG A 306 31.81 -1.80 10.80
CA ARG A 306 32.86 -1.81 11.82
C ARG A 306 33.07 -0.39 12.33
N PHE A 307 32.99 -0.20 13.63
CA PHE A 307 33.31 1.08 14.28
C PHE A 307 34.72 1.01 14.87
N ASP A 308 35.59 1.95 14.49
CA ASP A 308 36.96 2.01 15.01
C ASP A 308 36.93 2.72 16.38
N THR A 309 36.97 1.96 17.48
CA THR A 309 37.05 2.53 18.82
C THR A 309 38.50 2.97 19.12
N GLY A 310 38.97 4.06 18.51
CA GLY A 310 40.28 4.63 18.87
C GLY A 310 41.00 5.54 17.87
N SER A 311 40.50 5.71 16.63
CA SER A 311 41.18 6.56 15.66
C SER A 311 40.77 8.04 15.80
N THR A 312 41.74 8.91 16.08
CA THR A 312 41.56 10.38 16.00
C THR A 312 41.85 10.95 14.61
N ASP A 313 42.19 10.10 13.63
CA ASP A 313 42.54 10.54 12.28
C ASP A 313 41.27 10.75 11.43
N GLN A 314 41.04 12.00 11.01
CA GLN A 314 39.84 12.45 10.30
C GLN A 314 39.89 12.24 8.77
N SER A 315 40.88 11.51 8.28
CA SER A 315 41.06 11.27 6.85
C SER A 315 40.09 10.18 6.35
N PRO A 316 39.27 10.42 5.30
CA PRO A 316 38.45 9.36 4.73
C PRO A 316 39.37 8.29 4.12
N PRO A 317 39.24 7.00 4.51
CA PRO A 317 40.08 5.97 3.96
C PRO A 317 39.77 5.77 2.47
N LYS A 318 40.82 5.77 1.65
CA LYS A 318 40.78 5.27 0.27
C LYS A 318 40.58 3.76 0.34
N GLU A 319 39.69 3.23 -0.52
CA GLU A 319 39.44 1.80 -0.79
C GLU A 319 40.42 0.86 -0.09
N ILE A 320 39.96 0.24 0.99
CA ILE A 320 40.67 -0.86 1.61
C ILE A 320 39.89 -2.11 1.26
N LEU A 321 40.45 -2.91 0.36
CA LEU A 321 40.17 -4.34 0.28
C LEU A 321 40.45 -4.91 1.66
N VAL A 322 39.40 -5.34 2.37
CA VAL A 322 39.57 -6.19 3.55
C VAL A 322 40.28 -7.45 3.02
N PRO A 323 41.51 -7.77 3.46
CA PRO A 323 42.15 -9.00 3.04
C PRO A 323 41.26 -10.18 3.45
N ASP A 324 41.06 -11.13 2.54
CA ASP A 324 40.15 -12.28 2.66
C ASP A 324 40.37 -13.17 3.91
N ASP A 325 41.42 -12.91 4.70
CA ASP A 325 41.89 -13.77 5.79
C ASP A 325 41.68 -13.21 7.21
N GLU A 326 41.22 -11.97 7.40
CA GLU A 326 41.29 -11.29 8.72
C GLU A 326 40.01 -11.32 9.61
N LEU A 327 38.84 -11.75 9.12
CA LEU A 327 37.63 -11.84 9.96
C LEU A 327 36.66 -12.92 9.43
N ASP A 328 36.52 -14.05 10.13
CA ASP A 328 35.49 -15.05 9.82
C ASP A 328 34.11 -14.55 10.28
N LEU A 329 33.52 -13.68 9.48
CA LEU A 329 32.21 -13.09 9.71
C LEU A 329 31.14 -14.18 9.84
N LEU A 330 31.26 -15.28 9.09
CA LEU A 330 30.27 -16.36 9.10
C LEU A 330 30.29 -17.13 10.42
N ALA A 331 31.47 -17.46 10.97
CA ALA A 331 31.59 -18.07 12.29
C ALA A 331 30.97 -17.19 13.38
N MET A 332 31.15 -15.87 13.29
CA MET A 332 30.61 -14.90 14.25
C MET A 332 29.08 -14.80 14.21
N LEU A 333 28.48 -15.06 13.05
CA LEU A 333 27.03 -14.97 12.82
C LEU A 333 26.27 -16.26 13.12
N THR A 334 26.97 -17.36 13.42
CA THR A 334 26.33 -18.64 13.82
C THR A 334 25.43 -18.51 15.05
N ALA A 335 25.69 -17.52 15.92
CA ALA A 335 24.87 -17.21 17.08
C ALA A 335 23.68 -16.28 16.77
N TRP A 336 23.58 -15.73 15.56
CA TRP A 336 22.52 -14.80 15.17
C TRP A 336 21.29 -15.53 14.64
N GLN A 337 20.14 -15.11 15.13
CA GLN A 337 18.83 -15.61 14.76
C GLN A 337 18.01 -14.49 14.14
N VAL A 338 17.12 -14.84 13.22
CA VAL A 338 16.19 -13.86 12.63
C VAL A 338 14.79 -14.14 13.14
N GLY A 339 14.32 -13.27 14.02
CA GLY A 339 12.90 -13.19 14.38
C GLY A 339 12.15 -12.49 13.26
N TRP A 340 11.00 -13.04 12.85
CA TRP A 340 10.18 -12.49 11.79
C TRP A 340 8.70 -12.42 12.19
N LEU A 341 7.99 -11.45 11.63
CA LEU A 341 6.55 -11.29 11.69
C LEU A 341 6.05 -11.00 10.28
N GLY A 342 5.11 -11.78 9.79
CA GLY A 342 4.43 -11.58 8.51
C GLY A 342 2.97 -11.20 8.72
N PHE A 343 2.47 -10.26 7.93
CA PHE A 343 1.06 -9.88 7.87
C PHE A 343 0.52 -10.00 6.45
N GLU A 344 -0.49 -10.85 6.26
CA GLU A 344 -1.20 -11.06 5.00
C GLU A 344 -2.66 -10.60 5.18
N GLY A 345 -3.11 -9.65 4.36
CA GLY A 345 -4.47 -9.11 4.42
C GLY A 345 -4.89 -8.52 3.09
#